data_AF-A0A2V8HCR1-F1
#
_entry.id   AF-A0A2V8HCR1-F1
#
_cell.length_a   1.000
_cell.length_b   1.000
_cell.length_c   1.000
_cell.angle_alpha   90.00
_cell.angle_beta   90.00
_cell.angle_gamma   90.00
#
_symmetry.space_group_name_H-M   'P 1'
#
loop_
_entity.id
_entity.type
_entity.pdbx_description
1 polymer ?
#
loop_
_entity_poly.entity_id
_entity_poly.type
_entity_poly.pdbx_seq_one_letter_code
_entity_poly.pdbx_strand_id
1 'polypeptide(L)'
;MKQLLLVLSFVPMTFGSQAVPTVDGTWRSDSQNYWTRDRGERWVSLQLERRDDERNGFSVPAQDVPALVDDRAAGPVRFTLTRDAGTFAFEGRIDAGRGSGTFQFSANPDYLSGMARLGYANLSSDEVWRFAIHDVSREYVRAMQAEGYKNVGEDDLVRMRIHGVDATYAAGYRQAGYQLGVDDLVRTRIHGATPAFAQQVKQEGLGTLTIDDLVKMRIHGVTPEYIKQMRDLGFKDLSLERLVQFRIFGVTPEFIKAFGDLGYKNLSGDDLVKMRIHGVTPEFVKELNGLGYKNLDIADLVKMRIHGVTPDFIRQMKEVGYTVRVEKLVQFRIHGVDADLVRDLKARGFKDLSADDLVDFSIHGRRWLRKAE
;
A
#
# COMPACT_ATOMS: atom_id res chain seq x y z
N MET A 1 60.90 -71.72 -10.72
CA MET A 1 59.65 -70.94 -10.84
C MET A 1 59.19 -70.55 -9.43
N LYS A 2 59.18 -69.26 -9.09
CA LYS A 2 58.52 -68.72 -7.89
C LYS A 2 57.42 -67.78 -8.39
N GLN A 3 56.15 -68.13 -8.14
CA GLN A 3 55.02 -67.24 -8.42
C GLN A 3 54.83 -66.28 -7.24
N LEU A 4 54.76 -64.99 -7.57
CA LEU A 4 54.53 -63.89 -6.65
C LEU A 4 53.00 -63.64 -6.62
N LEU A 5 52.33 -63.93 -5.51
CA LEU A 5 50.93 -63.54 -5.30
C LEU A 5 50.88 -62.09 -4.81
N LEU A 6 50.28 -61.21 -5.60
CA LEU A 6 49.98 -59.83 -5.23
C LEU A 6 48.66 -59.81 -4.45
N VAL A 7 48.72 -59.51 -3.15
CA VAL A 7 47.52 -59.30 -2.32
C VAL A 7 47.14 -57.83 -2.43
N LEU A 8 46.05 -57.51 -3.13
CA LEU A 8 45.45 -56.17 -3.11
C LEU A 8 44.72 -55.97 -1.77
N SER A 9 45.27 -55.10 -0.94
CA SER A 9 44.61 -54.60 0.27
C SER A 9 43.51 -53.61 -0.13
N PHE A 10 42.25 -54.02 -0.06
CA PHE A 10 41.12 -53.09 -0.10
C PHE A 10 41.05 -52.34 1.23
N VAL A 11 41.35 -51.04 1.21
CA VAL A 11 41.03 -50.14 2.34
C VAL A 11 39.57 -49.74 2.15
N PRO A 12 38.64 -50.08 3.07
CA PRO A 12 37.28 -49.57 3.01
C PRO A 12 37.33 -48.06 3.25
N MET A 13 36.94 -47.29 2.23
CA MET A 13 36.75 -45.85 2.36
C MET A 13 35.45 -45.66 3.15
N THR A 14 35.56 -45.41 4.46
CA THR A 14 34.44 -45.02 5.31
C THR A 14 33.99 -43.62 4.92
N PHE A 15 32.92 -43.52 4.14
CA PHE A 15 32.20 -42.26 4.00
C PHE A 15 31.59 -41.95 5.37
N GLY A 16 32.14 -40.95 6.06
CA GLY A 16 31.54 -40.42 7.28
C GLY A 16 30.13 -39.92 6.97
N SER A 17 29.11 -40.51 7.60
CA SER A 17 27.77 -39.94 7.60
C SER A 17 27.86 -38.54 8.19
N GLN A 18 27.74 -37.49 7.37
CA GLN A 18 27.52 -36.15 7.90
C GLN A 18 26.23 -36.17 8.72
N ALA A 19 26.29 -35.63 9.94
CA ALA A 19 25.10 -35.52 10.78
C ALA A 19 24.08 -34.64 10.07
N VAL A 20 22.85 -35.15 9.95
CA VAL A 20 21.74 -34.38 9.37
C VAL A 20 21.52 -33.13 10.22
N PRO A 21 21.44 -31.92 9.64
CA PRO A 21 21.16 -30.72 10.41
C PRO A 21 19.87 -30.87 11.23
N THR A 22 19.99 -30.63 12.53
CA THR A 22 18.86 -30.58 13.46
C THR A 22 18.79 -29.23 14.13
N VAL A 23 17.58 -28.71 14.29
CA VAL A 23 17.30 -27.48 15.05
C VAL A 23 16.23 -27.81 16.06
N ASP A 24 16.34 -27.30 17.29
CA ASP A 24 15.33 -27.55 18.31
C ASP A 24 15.10 -26.29 19.16
N GLY A 25 13.96 -26.26 19.84
CA GLY A 25 13.54 -25.09 20.59
C GLY A 25 12.13 -25.22 21.14
N THR A 26 11.48 -24.08 21.37
CA THR A 26 10.11 -24.01 21.84
C THR A 26 9.17 -23.49 20.77
N TRP A 27 7.90 -23.89 20.85
CA TRP A 27 6.86 -23.38 19.97
C TRP A 27 5.68 -22.85 20.77
N ARG A 28 4.96 -21.91 20.15
CA ARG A 28 3.66 -21.40 20.61
C ARG A 28 2.72 -21.25 19.43
N SER A 29 1.43 -21.45 19.68
CA SER A 29 0.36 -21.18 18.72
C SER A 29 -0.86 -20.67 19.46
N ASP A 30 -1.54 -19.71 18.84
CA ASP A 30 -2.91 -19.32 19.22
C ASP A 30 -3.76 -19.48 17.97
N SER A 31 -4.56 -20.55 17.91
CA SER A 31 -5.40 -20.84 16.75
C SER A 31 -6.57 -19.87 16.59
N GLN A 32 -6.90 -19.08 17.62
CA GLN A 32 -7.86 -17.98 17.51
C GLN A 32 -7.28 -16.83 16.67
N ASN A 33 -5.96 -16.67 16.66
CA ASN A 33 -5.23 -15.76 15.78
C ASN A 33 -4.98 -16.41 14.41
N TYR A 34 -6.06 -16.69 13.69
CA TYR A 34 -6.02 -17.19 12.32
C TYR A 34 -6.28 -16.08 11.30
N TRP A 35 -5.86 -16.32 10.07
CA TRP A 35 -6.29 -15.55 8.91
C TRP A 35 -6.83 -16.51 7.86
N THR A 36 -7.53 -15.96 6.86
CA THR A 36 -8.07 -16.76 5.76
C THR A 36 -7.41 -16.41 4.46
N ARG A 37 -7.07 -17.44 3.68
CA ARG A 37 -6.60 -17.30 2.30
C ARG A 37 -7.67 -17.83 1.34
N ASP A 38 -7.60 -17.43 0.07
CA ASP A 38 -8.25 -18.04 -1.09
C ASP A 38 -9.42 -19.00 -0.78
N ARG A 39 -10.67 -18.54 -1.00
CA ARG A 39 -11.90 -19.32 -0.74
C ARG A 39 -12.14 -19.71 0.74
N GLY A 40 -11.55 -18.99 1.69
CA GLY A 40 -11.87 -19.12 3.11
C GLY A 40 -11.08 -20.19 3.86
N GLU A 41 -9.97 -20.69 3.27
CA GLU A 41 -9.07 -21.63 3.95
C GLU A 41 -8.48 -20.99 5.21
N ARG A 42 -8.62 -21.65 6.37
CA ARG A 42 -8.10 -21.17 7.67
C ARG A 42 -6.61 -21.48 7.79
N TRP A 43 -5.81 -20.47 8.11
CA TRP A 43 -4.37 -20.58 8.35
C TRP A 43 -4.02 -20.20 9.80
N VAL A 44 -3.27 -21.07 10.47
CA VAL A 44 -2.89 -20.92 11.89
C VAL A 44 -1.43 -20.54 12.01
N SER A 45 -1.13 -19.59 12.89
CA SER A 45 0.24 -19.14 13.17
C SER A 45 0.95 -20.09 14.14
N LEU A 46 2.19 -20.45 13.79
CA LEU A 46 3.15 -21.12 14.66
C LEU A 46 4.34 -20.18 14.87
N GLN A 47 4.63 -19.89 16.13
CA GLN A 47 5.79 -19.11 16.57
C GLN A 47 6.82 -20.06 17.15
N LEU A 48 8.04 -20.04 16.62
CA LEU A 48 9.16 -20.87 17.04
C LEU A 48 10.26 -20.00 17.65
N GLU A 49 10.86 -20.47 18.73
CA GLU A 49 12.03 -19.87 19.37
C GLU A 49 13.09 -20.95 19.49
N ARG A 50 14.19 -20.79 18.74
CA ARG A 50 15.36 -21.68 18.76
C ARG A 50 16.12 -21.51 20.07
N ARG A 51 16.97 -22.49 20.43
CA ARG A 51 17.82 -22.42 21.65
C ARG A 51 18.84 -21.28 21.66
N ASP A 52 19.15 -20.72 20.50
CA ASP A 52 20.02 -19.54 20.33
C ASP A 52 19.23 -18.21 20.31
N ASP A 53 18.01 -18.23 20.86
CA ASP A 53 17.09 -17.09 20.99
C ASP A 53 16.58 -16.48 19.67
N GLU A 54 16.83 -17.15 18.54
CA GLU A 54 16.27 -16.74 17.25
C GLU A 54 14.78 -17.10 17.15
N ARG A 55 13.97 -16.10 16.80
CA ARG A 55 12.51 -16.22 16.72
C ARG A 55 12.03 -16.19 15.27
N ASN A 56 11.27 -17.21 14.90
CA ASN A 56 10.72 -17.36 13.56
C ASN A 56 9.23 -17.69 13.65
N GLY A 57 8.44 -17.21 12.70
CA GLY A 57 7.02 -17.51 12.65
C GLY A 57 6.60 -17.89 11.23
N PHE A 58 5.73 -18.88 11.11
CA PHE A 58 5.08 -19.20 9.85
C PHE A 58 3.62 -19.61 10.09
N SER A 59 2.82 -19.52 9.04
CA SER A 59 1.45 -20.04 9.08
C SER A 59 1.35 -21.38 8.37
N VAL A 60 0.44 -22.23 8.82
CA VAL A 60 0.10 -23.51 8.19
C VAL A 60 -1.41 -23.62 7.96
N PRO A 61 -1.85 -24.32 6.90
CA PRO A 61 -3.26 -24.67 6.74
C PRO A 61 -3.77 -25.42 7.98
N ALA A 62 -4.93 -25.04 8.49
CA ALA A 62 -5.55 -25.66 9.66
C ALA A 62 -5.75 -27.18 9.51
N GLN A 63 -5.98 -27.63 8.27
CA GLN A 63 -6.13 -29.05 7.95
C GLN A 63 -4.86 -29.88 8.16
N ASP A 64 -3.69 -29.26 8.11
CA ASP A 64 -2.39 -29.92 8.33
C ASP A 64 -2.07 -30.06 9.82
N VAL A 65 -2.76 -29.29 10.67
CA VAL A 65 -2.58 -29.26 12.14
C VAL A 65 -3.92 -29.33 12.87
N PRO A 66 -4.74 -30.38 12.63
CA PRO A 66 -6.11 -30.46 13.17
C PRO A 66 -6.14 -30.39 14.70
N ALA A 67 -5.11 -30.91 15.37
CA ALA A 67 -5.00 -30.86 16.83
C ALA A 67 -4.84 -29.44 17.40
N LEU A 68 -4.35 -28.48 16.61
CA LEU A 68 -4.22 -27.08 17.05
C LEU A 68 -5.51 -26.29 16.94
N VAL A 69 -6.47 -26.74 16.14
CA VAL A 69 -7.69 -26.01 15.80
C VAL A 69 -8.97 -26.56 16.43
N ASP A 70 -8.89 -27.66 17.17
CA ASP A 70 -10.01 -28.15 17.97
C ASP A 70 -10.09 -27.36 19.28
N ASP A 71 -11.05 -26.44 19.36
CA ASP A 71 -11.26 -25.59 20.54
C ASP A 71 -11.68 -26.38 21.80
N ARG A 72 -12.02 -27.67 21.65
CA ARG A 72 -12.33 -28.57 22.76
C ARG A 72 -11.11 -29.35 23.23
N ALA A 73 -10.00 -29.31 22.49
CA ALA A 73 -8.79 -30.03 22.86
C ALA A 73 -8.15 -29.40 24.09
N ALA A 74 -7.87 -30.23 25.09
CA ALA A 74 -7.13 -29.88 26.28
C ALA A 74 -6.22 -31.05 26.66
N GLY A 75 -4.93 -30.78 26.88
CA GLY A 75 -3.96 -31.79 27.31
C GLY A 75 -2.75 -31.93 26.38
N PRO A 76 -2.01 -33.06 26.48
CA PRO A 76 -0.82 -33.30 25.66
C PRO A 76 -1.14 -33.33 24.17
N VAL A 77 -0.24 -32.78 23.35
CA VAL A 77 -0.35 -32.79 21.89
C VAL A 77 0.97 -33.18 21.26
N ARG A 78 0.89 -33.97 20.19
CA ARG A 78 2.01 -34.32 19.31
C ARG A 78 1.55 -34.27 17.86
N PHE A 79 2.33 -33.61 17.01
CA PHE A 79 2.05 -33.56 15.58
C PHE A 79 3.34 -33.30 14.81
N THR A 80 3.33 -33.62 13.51
CA THR A 80 4.45 -33.36 12.62
C THR A 80 4.02 -32.46 11.48
N LEU A 81 4.95 -31.61 11.03
CA LEU A 81 4.83 -30.86 9.79
C LEU A 81 5.98 -31.27 8.88
N THR A 82 5.65 -31.92 7.77
CA THR A 82 6.64 -32.34 6.78
C THR A 82 6.67 -31.35 5.63
N ARG A 83 7.86 -30.82 5.35
CA ARG A 83 8.15 -29.99 4.16
C ARG A 83 9.25 -30.68 3.36
N ASP A 84 9.47 -30.20 2.13
CA ASP A 84 10.50 -30.77 1.28
C ASP A 84 11.88 -30.72 1.98
N ALA A 85 12.21 -29.59 2.61
CA ALA A 85 13.46 -29.34 3.33
C ALA A 85 13.65 -30.19 4.60
N GLY A 86 12.60 -30.74 5.20
CA GLY A 86 12.69 -31.49 6.44
C GLY A 86 11.38 -31.63 7.19
N THR A 87 11.44 -32.32 8.32
CA THR A 87 10.27 -32.57 9.18
C THR A 87 10.44 -31.85 10.51
N PHE A 88 9.41 -31.13 10.92
CA PHE A 88 9.24 -30.60 12.27
C PHE A 88 8.40 -31.57 13.08
N ALA A 89 8.91 -32.03 14.21
CA ALA A 89 8.17 -32.78 15.22
C ALA A 89 7.87 -31.84 16.40
N PHE A 90 6.60 -31.72 16.76
CA PHE A 90 6.14 -30.89 17.84
C PHE A 90 5.59 -31.75 18.97
N GLU A 91 6.00 -31.43 20.19
CA GLU A 91 5.41 -31.98 21.42
C GLU A 91 5.03 -30.84 22.35
N GLY A 92 3.94 -30.98 23.10
CA GLY A 92 3.54 -29.93 24.02
C GLY A 92 2.19 -30.18 24.66
N ARG A 93 1.53 -29.08 25.01
CA ARG A 93 0.16 -29.07 25.53
C ARG A 93 -0.66 -28.04 24.79
N ILE A 94 -1.94 -28.35 24.65
CA ILE A 94 -2.96 -27.43 24.16
C ILE A 94 -4.05 -27.21 25.21
N ASP A 95 -4.64 -26.03 25.21
CA ASP A 95 -5.82 -25.67 25.99
C ASP A 95 -6.64 -24.62 25.20
N ALA A 96 -7.88 -24.97 24.86
CA ALA A 96 -8.82 -24.09 24.15
C ALA A 96 -8.21 -23.39 22.91
N GLY A 97 -7.55 -24.16 22.05
CA GLY A 97 -6.93 -23.65 20.82
C GLY A 97 -5.59 -22.93 21.00
N ARG A 98 -5.06 -22.80 22.23
CA ARG A 98 -3.71 -22.28 22.51
C ARG A 98 -2.75 -23.41 22.84
N GLY A 99 -1.64 -23.49 22.11
CA GLY A 99 -0.64 -24.54 22.25
C GLY A 99 0.74 -24.01 22.57
N SER A 100 1.51 -24.76 23.37
CA SER A 100 2.94 -24.51 23.52
C SER A 100 3.70 -25.78 23.89
N GLY A 101 5.00 -25.80 23.61
CA GLY A 101 5.86 -26.92 23.95
C GLY A 101 7.22 -26.85 23.27
N THR A 102 7.80 -28.00 22.94
CA THR A 102 9.09 -28.12 22.27
C THR A 102 8.93 -28.63 20.84
N PHE A 103 9.88 -28.26 19.99
CA PHE A 103 9.97 -28.80 18.63
C PHE A 103 11.37 -29.30 18.34
N GLN A 104 11.44 -30.24 17.39
CA GLN A 104 12.68 -30.66 16.75
C GLN A 104 12.47 -30.68 15.24
N PHE A 105 13.30 -29.94 14.52
CA PHE A 105 13.44 -30.01 13.08
C PHE A 105 14.59 -30.96 12.72
N SER A 106 14.34 -31.83 11.75
CA SER A 106 15.35 -32.68 11.12
C SER A 106 15.33 -32.44 9.61
N ALA A 107 16.46 -32.02 9.05
CA ALA A 107 16.60 -31.81 7.62
C ALA A 107 16.38 -33.11 6.83
N ASN A 108 15.93 -32.99 5.58
CA ASN A 108 15.76 -34.12 4.68
C ASN A 108 17.04 -34.34 3.84
N PRO A 109 17.76 -35.47 3.96
CA PRO A 109 18.96 -35.72 3.17
C PRO A 109 18.72 -35.74 1.65
N ASP A 110 17.54 -36.20 1.21
CA ASP A 110 17.15 -36.19 -0.20
C ASP A 110 16.92 -34.78 -0.72
N TYR A 111 16.48 -33.87 0.16
CA TYR A 111 16.37 -32.47 -0.17
C TYR A 111 17.73 -31.84 -0.40
N LEU A 112 18.69 -32.04 0.50
CA LEU A 112 20.06 -31.52 0.36
C LEU A 112 20.71 -32.03 -0.93
N SER A 113 20.60 -33.35 -1.18
CA SER A 113 21.11 -33.97 -2.42
C SER A 113 20.41 -33.43 -3.67
N GLY A 114 19.11 -33.16 -3.58
CA GLY A 114 18.33 -32.58 -4.68
C GLY A 114 18.66 -31.11 -4.94
N MET A 115 18.86 -30.32 -3.90
CA MET A 115 19.24 -28.91 -3.98
C MET A 115 20.65 -28.75 -4.56
N ALA A 116 21.59 -29.64 -4.20
CA ALA A 116 22.91 -29.70 -4.82
C ALA A 116 22.83 -29.87 -6.36
N ARG A 117 21.93 -30.75 -6.83
CA ARG A 117 21.68 -30.93 -8.28
C ARG A 117 21.02 -29.72 -8.95
N LEU A 118 20.38 -28.85 -8.17
CA LEU A 118 19.79 -27.59 -8.64
C LEU A 118 20.77 -26.42 -8.56
N GLY A 119 22.00 -26.64 -8.09
CA GLY A 119 23.06 -25.63 -8.00
C GLY A 119 23.39 -25.17 -6.58
N TYR A 120 22.70 -25.68 -5.55
CA TYR A 120 22.83 -25.26 -4.15
C TYR A 120 23.51 -26.36 -3.33
N ALA A 121 24.80 -26.62 -3.60
CA ALA A 121 25.52 -27.77 -3.06
C ALA A 121 25.99 -27.62 -1.60
N ASN A 122 26.14 -26.38 -1.12
CA ASN A 122 26.80 -26.08 0.15
C ASN A 122 25.87 -25.30 1.11
N LEU A 123 24.60 -25.68 1.17
CA LEU A 123 23.66 -25.06 2.11
C LEU A 123 24.10 -25.32 3.55
N SER A 124 24.30 -24.23 4.29
CA SER A 124 24.50 -24.24 5.73
C SER A 124 23.25 -24.74 6.47
N SER A 125 23.42 -25.17 7.72
CA SER A 125 22.28 -25.57 8.57
C SER A 125 21.25 -24.45 8.73
N ASP A 126 21.70 -23.19 8.73
CA ASP A 126 20.82 -22.02 8.83
C ASP A 126 20.01 -21.80 7.55
N GLU A 127 20.64 -21.92 6.37
CA GLU A 127 19.92 -21.82 5.09
C GLU A 127 18.89 -22.94 4.94
N VAL A 128 19.22 -24.17 5.34
CA VAL A 128 18.27 -25.30 5.33
C VAL A 128 17.09 -25.02 6.27
N TRP A 129 17.35 -24.47 7.45
CA TRP A 129 16.33 -24.02 8.39
C TRP A 129 15.43 -22.94 7.77
N ARG A 130 16.01 -21.87 7.22
CA ARG A 130 15.27 -20.76 6.57
C ARG A 130 14.44 -21.26 5.38
N PHE A 131 14.98 -22.16 4.57
CA PHE A 131 14.26 -22.79 3.47
C PHE A 131 13.08 -23.63 3.96
N ALA A 132 13.24 -24.37 5.07
CA ALA A 132 12.15 -25.10 5.69
C ALA A 132 11.08 -24.15 6.27
N ILE A 133 11.45 -23.05 6.90
CA ILE A 133 10.51 -22.07 7.47
C ILE A 133 9.68 -21.36 6.38
N HIS A 134 10.32 -20.96 5.28
CA HIS A 134 9.68 -20.22 4.18
C HIS A 134 9.20 -21.11 3.02
N ASP A 135 9.26 -22.43 3.20
CA ASP A 135 8.83 -23.44 2.23
C ASP A 135 9.46 -23.23 0.84
N VAL A 136 10.78 -23.04 0.81
CA VAL A 136 11.57 -23.08 -0.42
C VAL A 136 11.74 -24.56 -0.79
N SER A 137 10.91 -25.07 -1.70
CA SER A 137 10.99 -26.48 -2.12
C SER A 137 11.85 -26.66 -3.38
N ARG A 138 12.32 -27.88 -3.63
CA ARG A 138 13.00 -28.23 -4.88
C ARG A 138 12.10 -28.02 -6.10
N GLU A 139 10.80 -28.28 -5.95
CA GLU A 139 9.81 -28.00 -7.00
C GLU A 139 9.73 -26.52 -7.31
N TYR A 140 9.63 -25.66 -6.27
CA TYR A 140 9.62 -24.21 -6.43
C TYR A 140 10.87 -23.71 -7.16
N VAL A 141 12.06 -24.16 -6.74
CA VAL A 141 13.32 -23.77 -7.38
C VAL A 141 13.37 -24.22 -8.84
N ARG A 142 12.98 -25.46 -9.15
CA ARG A 142 12.90 -25.95 -10.54
C ARG A 142 11.94 -25.12 -11.39
N ALA A 143 10.77 -24.78 -10.85
CA ALA A 143 9.78 -23.97 -11.55
C ALA A 143 10.33 -22.57 -11.85
N MET A 144 10.99 -21.93 -10.88
CA MET A 144 11.63 -20.63 -11.11
C MET A 144 12.77 -20.70 -12.14
N GLN A 145 13.59 -21.76 -12.10
CA GLN A 145 14.64 -21.99 -13.10
C GLN A 145 14.08 -22.20 -14.52
N ALA A 146 12.92 -22.87 -14.64
CA ALA A 146 12.21 -23.03 -15.91
C ALA A 146 11.70 -21.70 -16.46
N GLU A 147 11.34 -20.76 -15.58
CA GLU A 147 10.99 -19.38 -15.94
C GLU A 147 12.21 -18.47 -16.20
N GLY A 148 13.42 -19.03 -16.18
CA GLY A 148 14.67 -18.33 -16.50
C GLY A 148 15.41 -17.74 -15.30
N TYR A 149 14.88 -17.89 -14.08
CA TYR A 149 15.52 -17.44 -12.85
C TYR A 149 16.52 -18.50 -12.35
N LYS A 150 17.64 -18.59 -13.06
CA LYS A 150 18.75 -19.48 -12.74
C LYS A 150 19.74 -18.78 -11.81
N ASN A 151 20.36 -19.52 -10.90
CA ASN A 151 21.36 -19.01 -9.96
C ASN A 151 20.87 -17.84 -9.09
N VAL A 152 19.58 -17.87 -8.68
CA VAL A 152 19.06 -16.93 -7.69
C VAL A 152 19.72 -17.22 -6.35
N GLY A 153 20.22 -16.18 -5.66
CA GLY A 153 20.82 -16.34 -4.34
C GLY A 153 19.83 -16.92 -3.31
N GLU A 154 20.36 -17.58 -2.28
CA GLU A 154 19.58 -18.25 -1.24
C GLU A 154 18.65 -17.27 -0.50
N ASP A 155 19.18 -16.10 -0.14
CA ASP A 155 18.41 -15.01 0.47
C ASP A 155 17.28 -14.52 -0.44
N ASP A 156 17.51 -14.48 -1.75
CA ASP A 156 16.52 -14.07 -2.72
C ASP A 156 15.43 -15.10 -2.93
N LEU A 157 15.76 -16.40 -2.90
CA LEU A 157 14.75 -17.47 -2.91
C LEU A 157 13.82 -17.34 -1.71
N VAL A 158 14.37 -17.08 -0.52
CA VAL A 158 13.60 -16.83 0.70
C VAL A 158 12.75 -15.57 0.56
N ARG A 159 13.34 -14.44 0.13
CA ARG A 159 12.65 -13.17 -0.05
C ARG A 159 11.48 -13.28 -1.03
N MET A 160 11.70 -13.97 -2.15
CA MET A 160 10.65 -14.26 -3.12
C MET A 160 9.51 -15.07 -2.51
N ARG A 161 9.81 -16.13 -1.74
CA ARG A 161 8.78 -16.92 -1.04
C ARG A 161 7.99 -16.10 -0.03
N ILE A 162 8.66 -15.29 0.79
CA ILE A 162 8.03 -14.40 1.77
C ILE A 162 7.03 -13.45 1.08
N HIS A 163 7.40 -12.90 -0.07
CA HIS A 163 6.53 -11.98 -0.82
C HIS A 163 5.60 -12.68 -1.82
N GLY A 164 5.57 -14.02 -1.84
CA GLY A 164 4.68 -14.82 -2.69
C GLY A 164 5.02 -14.75 -4.18
N VAL A 165 6.26 -14.47 -4.55
CA VAL A 165 6.72 -14.59 -5.94
C VAL A 165 6.87 -16.08 -6.28
N ASP A 166 6.21 -16.51 -7.36
CA ASP A 166 6.31 -17.87 -7.90
C ASP A 166 6.44 -17.85 -9.42
N ALA A 167 6.63 -19.03 -10.02
CA ALA A 167 6.82 -19.19 -11.45
C ALA A 167 5.62 -18.68 -12.27
N THR A 168 4.39 -18.87 -11.76
CA THR A 168 3.17 -18.40 -12.43
C THR A 168 3.12 -16.88 -12.43
N TYR A 169 3.48 -16.25 -11.32
CA TYR A 169 3.54 -14.79 -11.20
C TYR A 169 4.59 -14.18 -12.14
N ALA A 170 5.77 -14.79 -12.21
CA ALA A 170 6.82 -14.35 -13.13
C ALA A 170 6.42 -14.56 -14.61
N ALA A 171 5.83 -15.70 -14.95
CA ALA A 171 5.31 -15.99 -16.28
C ALA A 171 4.21 -14.99 -16.69
N GLY A 172 3.35 -14.58 -15.76
CA GLY A 172 2.31 -13.58 -15.98
C GLY A 172 2.89 -12.24 -16.47
N TYR A 173 4.01 -11.78 -15.89
CA TYR A 173 4.69 -10.57 -16.38
C TYR A 173 5.25 -10.76 -17.78
N ARG A 174 5.87 -11.91 -18.08
CA ARG A 174 6.37 -12.20 -19.42
C ARG A 174 5.25 -12.15 -20.45
N GLN A 175 4.09 -12.72 -20.14
CA GLN A 175 2.90 -12.67 -20.99
C GLN A 175 2.35 -11.24 -21.14
N ALA A 176 2.49 -10.41 -20.11
CA ALA A 176 2.16 -8.99 -20.17
C ALA A 176 3.21 -8.15 -20.92
N GLY A 177 4.32 -8.76 -21.37
CA GLY A 177 5.39 -8.11 -22.13
C GLY A 177 6.55 -7.57 -21.28
N TYR A 178 6.68 -8.03 -20.03
CA TYR A 178 7.70 -7.60 -19.08
C TYR A 178 8.67 -8.73 -18.76
N GLN A 179 9.97 -8.43 -18.77
CA GLN A 179 11.00 -9.33 -18.27
C GLN A 179 11.60 -8.72 -17.00
N LEU A 180 11.25 -9.25 -15.83
CA LEU A 180 11.59 -8.66 -14.54
C LEU A 180 12.74 -9.40 -13.86
N GLY A 181 13.63 -8.64 -13.21
CA GLY A 181 14.57 -9.19 -12.24
C GLY A 181 13.88 -9.57 -10.93
N VAL A 182 14.62 -10.25 -10.06
CA VAL A 182 14.15 -10.67 -8.73
C VAL A 182 13.63 -9.48 -7.92
N ASP A 183 14.39 -8.37 -7.90
CA ASP A 183 14.01 -7.17 -7.14
C ASP A 183 12.68 -6.59 -7.59
N ASP A 184 12.43 -6.51 -8.89
CA ASP A 184 11.17 -5.97 -9.42
C ASP A 184 9.98 -6.92 -9.18
N LEU A 185 10.19 -8.24 -9.24
CA LEU A 185 9.16 -9.21 -8.88
C LEU A 185 8.73 -9.05 -7.42
N VAL A 186 9.70 -8.93 -6.52
CA VAL A 186 9.43 -8.70 -5.09
C VAL A 186 8.76 -7.35 -4.87
N ARG A 187 9.28 -6.28 -5.48
CA ARG A 187 8.72 -4.92 -5.38
C ARG A 187 7.27 -4.86 -5.86
N THR A 188 6.96 -5.48 -6.99
CA THR A 188 5.60 -5.51 -7.52
C THR A 188 4.63 -6.27 -6.61
N ARG A 189 5.07 -7.33 -5.92
CA ARG A 189 4.27 -8.02 -4.89
C ARG A 189 3.99 -7.09 -3.71
N ILE A 190 5.00 -6.40 -3.20
CA ILE A 190 4.87 -5.48 -2.06
C ILE A 190 3.85 -4.38 -2.34
N HIS A 191 3.87 -3.79 -3.54
CA HIS A 191 2.95 -2.71 -3.90
C HIS A 191 1.67 -3.19 -4.61
N GLY A 192 1.52 -4.49 -4.85
CA GLY A 192 0.36 -5.08 -5.52
C GLY A 192 0.23 -4.68 -7.00
N ALA A 193 1.32 -4.36 -7.68
CA ALA A 193 1.35 -3.95 -9.09
C ALA A 193 1.30 -5.14 -10.05
N THR A 194 0.34 -6.06 -9.87
CA THR A 194 0.31 -7.41 -10.46
C THR A 194 0.35 -7.45 -12.01
N PRO A 195 0.69 -8.60 -12.63
CA PRO A 195 0.60 -8.75 -14.09
C PRO A 195 -0.79 -8.46 -14.65
N ALA A 196 -1.84 -8.87 -13.93
CA ALA A 196 -3.23 -8.59 -14.31
C ALA A 196 -3.52 -7.09 -14.30
N PHE A 197 -3.04 -6.37 -13.28
CA PHE A 197 -3.13 -4.91 -13.21
C PHE A 197 -2.41 -4.25 -14.40
N ALA A 198 -1.20 -4.70 -14.74
CA ALA A 198 -0.46 -4.20 -15.90
C ALA A 198 -1.23 -4.38 -17.22
N GLN A 199 -1.86 -5.54 -17.41
CA GLN A 199 -2.71 -5.82 -18.58
C GLN A 199 -3.96 -4.94 -18.61
N GLN A 200 -4.65 -4.77 -17.48
CA GLN A 200 -5.84 -3.91 -17.38
C GLN A 200 -5.51 -2.44 -17.69
N VAL A 201 -4.41 -1.92 -17.14
CA VAL A 201 -3.95 -0.56 -17.43
C VAL A 201 -3.67 -0.36 -18.92
N LYS A 202 -3.06 -1.35 -19.57
CA LYS A 202 -2.85 -1.34 -21.02
C LYS A 202 -4.17 -1.32 -21.80
N GLN A 203 -5.18 -2.07 -21.36
CA GLN A 203 -6.51 -2.10 -21.96
C GLN A 203 -7.26 -0.76 -21.82
N GLU A 204 -6.97 0.00 -20.76
CA GLU A 204 -7.52 1.36 -20.58
C GLU A 204 -6.86 2.43 -21.45
N GLY A 205 -5.87 2.06 -22.28
CA GLY A 205 -5.29 2.93 -23.31
C GLY A 205 -4.02 3.67 -22.90
N LEU A 206 -3.47 3.40 -21.71
CA LEU A 206 -2.17 3.97 -21.29
C LEU A 206 -0.96 3.28 -21.93
N GLY A 207 -1.18 2.23 -22.73
CA GLY A 207 -0.11 1.47 -23.38
C GLY A 207 0.69 0.61 -22.40
N THR A 208 1.91 0.24 -22.79
CA THR A 208 2.84 -0.50 -21.93
C THR A 208 3.65 0.50 -21.10
N LEU A 209 3.32 0.62 -19.82
CA LEU A 209 4.02 1.47 -18.86
C LEU A 209 5.26 0.76 -18.29
N THR A 210 6.18 1.50 -17.66
CA THR A 210 7.29 0.89 -16.92
C THR A 210 6.80 0.25 -15.61
N ILE A 211 7.62 -0.60 -14.97
CA ILE A 211 7.27 -1.12 -13.63
C ILE A 211 7.23 -0.01 -12.59
N ASP A 212 8.11 0.98 -12.68
CA ASP A 212 8.10 2.14 -11.79
C ASP A 212 6.77 2.89 -11.86
N ASP A 213 6.25 3.04 -13.08
CA ASP A 213 4.94 3.66 -13.31
C ASP A 213 3.80 2.84 -12.73
N LEU A 214 3.78 1.52 -12.95
CA LEU A 214 2.74 0.65 -12.40
C LEU A 214 2.78 0.64 -10.86
N VAL A 215 3.96 0.62 -10.26
CA VAL A 215 4.14 0.73 -8.81
C VAL A 215 3.67 2.10 -8.31
N LYS A 216 4.05 3.19 -8.97
CA LYS A 216 3.59 4.56 -8.66
C LYS A 216 2.06 4.65 -8.70
N MET A 217 1.42 4.07 -9.71
CA MET A 217 -0.05 4.01 -9.79
C MET A 217 -0.65 3.32 -8.58
N ARG A 218 -0.11 2.17 -8.16
CA ARG A 218 -0.59 1.46 -6.97
C ARG A 218 -0.43 2.27 -5.69
N ILE A 219 0.73 2.92 -5.51
CA ILE A 219 1.01 3.77 -4.33
C ILE A 219 0.01 4.93 -4.24
N HIS A 220 -0.31 5.58 -5.36
CA HIS A 220 -1.26 6.71 -5.38
C HIS A 220 -2.71 6.28 -5.64
N GLY A 221 -2.97 4.98 -5.74
CA GLY A 221 -4.30 4.41 -5.93
C GLY A 221 -4.92 4.65 -7.32
N VAL A 222 -4.15 4.95 -8.36
CA VAL A 222 -4.69 5.01 -9.73
C VAL A 222 -5.08 3.59 -10.16
N THR A 223 -6.40 3.33 -10.27
CA THR A 223 -6.94 2.02 -10.70
C THR A 223 -7.46 2.06 -12.14
N PRO A 224 -7.61 0.91 -12.82
CA PRO A 224 -8.23 0.87 -14.15
C PRO A 224 -9.65 1.45 -14.15
N GLU A 225 -10.44 1.18 -13.10
CA GLU A 225 -11.79 1.72 -12.95
C GLU A 225 -11.76 3.25 -12.84
N TYR A 226 -10.81 3.80 -12.10
CA TYR A 226 -10.63 5.24 -12.00
C TYR A 226 -10.28 5.85 -13.37
N ILE A 227 -9.34 5.26 -14.12
CA ILE A 227 -8.99 5.71 -15.47
C ILE A 227 -10.22 5.71 -16.38
N LYS A 228 -10.98 4.61 -16.39
CA LYS A 228 -12.20 4.47 -17.15
C LYS A 228 -13.22 5.57 -16.81
N GLN A 229 -13.49 5.79 -15.52
CA GLN A 229 -14.44 6.81 -15.05
C GLN A 229 -14.02 8.22 -15.48
N MET A 230 -12.72 8.53 -15.44
CA MET A 230 -12.21 9.82 -15.91
C MET A 230 -12.40 10.01 -17.41
N ARG A 231 -12.16 8.96 -18.21
CA ARG A 231 -12.41 8.96 -19.66
C ARG A 231 -13.90 9.16 -19.98
N ASP A 232 -14.78 8.49 -19.24
CA ASP A 232 -16.24 8.61 -19.37
C ASP A 232 -16.72 10.03 -19.01
N LEU A 233 -15.99 10.73 -18.14
CA LEU A 233 -16.21 12.15 -17.80
C LEU A 233 -15.58 13.14 -18.79
N GLY A 234 -15.01 12.65 -19.89
CA GLY A 234 -14.44 13.47 -20.97
C GLY A 234 -12.93 13.69 -20.90
N PHE A 235 -12.23 13.18 -19.88
CA PHE A 235 -10.79 13.29 -19.75
C PHE A 235 -10.09 12.10 -20.46
N LYS A 236 -10.15 12.08 -21.79
CA LYS A 236 -9.76 10.91 -22.59
C LYS A 236 -8.24 10.71 -22.75
N ASP A 237 -7.47 11.78 -22.67
CA ASP A 237 -6.03 11.79 -23.01
C ASP A 237 -5.15 12.23 -21.82
N LEU A 238 -5.53 11.82 -20.60
CA LEU A 238 -4.72 12.12 -19.41
C LEU A 238 -3.42 11.32 -19.43
N SER A 239 -2.30 12.01 -19.26
CA SER A 239 -1.03 11.35 -18.96
C SER A 239 -1.09 10.63 -17.61
N LEU A 240 -0.23 9.63 -17.43
CA LEU A 240 -0.06 8.95 -16.15
C LEU A 240 0.19 9.95 -15.02
N GLU A 241 1.14 10.87 -15.22
CA GLU A 241 1.48 11.87 -14.20
C GLU A 241 0.27 12.72 -13.82
N ARG A 242 -0.63 12.97 -14.79
CA ARG A 242 -1.85 13.71 -14.50
C ARG A 242 -2.85 12.89 -13.68
N LEU A 243 -3.02 11.61 -13.98
CA LEU A 243 -3.87 10.71 -13.19
C LEU A 243 -3.35 10.58 -11.75
N VAL A 244 -2.03 10.45 -11.58
CA VAL A 244 -1.38 10.43 -10.27
C VAL A 244 -1.62 11.75 -9.52
N GLN A 245 -1.41 12.88 -10.19
CA GLN A 245 -1.67 14.21 -9.62
C GLN A 245 -3.12 14.37 -9.17
N PHE A 246 -4.08 13.93 -10.00
CA PHE A 246 -5.49 13.93 -9.63
C PHE A 246 -5.76 13.12 -8.36
N ARG A 247 -5.18 11.92 -8.24
CA ARG A 247 -5.33 11.13 -7.01
C ARG A 247 -4.72 11.81 -5.79
N ILE A 248 -3.53 12.41 -5.92
CA ILE A 248 -2.84 13.11 -4.83
C ILE A 248 -3.68 14.27 -4.30
N PHE A 249 -4.29 15.07 -5.19
CA PHE A 249 -5.15 16.19 -4.80
C PHE A 249 -6.62 15.79 -4.61
N GLY A 250 -6.93 14.49 -4.68
CA GLY A 250 -8.28 13.96 -4.47
C GLY A 250 -9.29 14.34 -5.56
N VAL A 251 -8.91 14.66 -6.78
CA VAL A 251 -9.88 14.87 -7.87
C VAL A 251 -10.60 13.53 -8.16
N THR A 252 -11.88 13.43 -7.76
CA THR A 252 -12.69 12.22 -7.95
C THR A 252 -13.78 12.41 -9.01
N PRO A 253 -14.31 11.32 -9.59
CA PRO A 253 -15.45 11.40 -10.50
C PRO A 253 -16.68 12.09 -9.88
N GLU A 254 -16.93 11.88 -8.59
CA GLU A 254 -18.05 12.48 -7.86
C GLU A 254 -17.86 13.99 -7.73
N PHE A 255 -16.63 14.45 -7.47
CA PHE A 255 -16.30 15.87 -7.41
C PHE A 255 -16.57 16.55 -8.76
N ILE A 256 -16.13 15.95 -9.87
CA ILE A 256 -16.35 16.48 -11.22
C ILE A 256 -17.85 16.56 -11.54
N LYS A 257 -18.60 15.48 -11.27
CA LYS A 257 -20.05 15.44 -11.49
C LYS A 257 -20.80 16.51 -10.68
N ALA A 258 -20.46 16.66 -9.40
CA ALA A 258 -21.08 17.65 -8.53
C ALA A 258 -20.89 19.09 -9.03
N PHE A 259 -19.73 19.42 -9.60
CA PHE A 259 -19.52 20.71 -10.25
C PHE A 259 -20.27 20.83 -11.58
N GLY A 260 -20.35 19.76 -12.36
CA GLY A 260 -21.19 19.69 -13.56
C GLY A 260 -22.67 19.99 -13.27
N ASP A 261 -23.22 19.43 -12.19
CA ASP A 261 -24.60 19.67 -11.73
C ASP A 261 -24.84 21.12 -11.30
N LEU A 262 -23.78 21.82 -10.87
CA LEU A 262 -23.80 23.24 -10.54
C LEU A 262 -23.61 24.14 -11.78
N GLY A 263 -23.51 23.56 -12.97
CA GLY A 263 -23.36 24.27 -14.24
C GLY A 263 -21.91 24.47 -14.70
N TYR A 264 -20.92 24.01 -13.93
CA TYR A 264 -19.51 24.08 -14.29
C TYR A 264 -19.12 22.94 -15.21
N LYS A 265 -19.36 23.13 -16.52
CA LYS A 265 -19.04 22.16 -17.57
C LYS A 265 -17.66 22.44 -18.17
N ASN A 266 -17.05 21.42 -18.77
CA ASN A 266 -15.78 21.52 -19.49
C ASN A 266 -14.61 22.06 -18.64
N LEU A 267 -14.60 21.72 -17.35
CA LEU A 267 -13.51 22.08 -16.45
C LEU A 267 -12.20 21.47 -16.94
N SER A 268 -11.16 22.30 -17.06
CA SER A 268 -9.83 21.77 -17.36
C SER A 268 -9.35 20.93 -16.18
N GLY A 269 -8.38 20.06 -16.42
CA GLY A 269 -7.76 19.35 -15.33
C GLY A 269 -7.19 20.33 -14.29
N ASP A 270 -6.58 21.43 -14.74
CA ASP A 270 -5.88 22.38 -13.85
C ASP A 270 -6.87 23.11 -12.96
N ASP A 271 -8.06 23.42 -13.46
CA ASP A 271 -9.14 23.96 -12.65
C ASP A 271 -9.53 23.00 -11.53
N LEU A 272 -9.70 21.71 -11.83
CA LEU A 272 -10.05 20.70 -10.83
C LEU A 272 -9.01 20.58 -9.72
N VAL A 273 -7.73 20.54 -10.09
CA VAL A 273 -6.62 20.47 -9.14
C VAL A 273 -6.54 21.74 -8.31
N LYS A 274 -6.63 22.92 -8.94
CA LYS A 274 -6.59 24.22 -8.26
C LYS A 274 -7.74 24.36 -7.27
N MET A 275 -8.96 23.96 -7.66
CA MET A 275 -10.11 23.93 -6.77
C MET A 275 -9.88 23.02 -5.56
N ARG A 276 -9.32 21.82 -5.76
CA ARG A 276 -8.97 20.91 -4.67
C ARG A 276 -7.92 21.50 -3.72
N ILE A 277 -6.85 22.09 -4.25
CA ILE A 277 -5.78 22.72 -3.47
C ILE A 277 -6.32 23.85 -2.58
N HIS A 278 -7.21 24.69 -3.12
CA HIS A 278 -7.75 25.84 -2.38
C HIS A 278 -9.08 25.53 -1.66
N GLY A 279 -9.55 24.28 -1.69
CA GLY A 279 -10.76 23.85 -0.99
C GLY A 279 -12.05 24.48 -1.52
N VAL A 280 -12.16 24.71 -2.82
CA VAL A 280 -13.43 25.06 -3.46
C VAL A 280 -14.31 23.80 -3.50
N THR A 281 -15.45 23.84 -2.80
CA THR A 281 -16.39 22.70 -2.70
C THR A 281 -17.73 22.99 -3.40
N PRO A 282 -18.49 21.97 -3.82
CA PRO A 282 -19.85 22.16 -4.33
C PRO A 282 -20.76 22.89 -3.32
N GLU A 283 -20.60 22.64 -2.03
CA GLU A 283 -21.36 23.28 -0.94
C GLU A 283 -21.07 24.77 -0.88
N PHE A 284 -19.79 25.16 -0.96
CA PHE A 284 -19.38 26.57 -1.00
C PHE A 284 -20.06 27.30 -2.16
N VAL A 285 -20.06 26.70 -3.36
CA VAL A 285 -20.74 27.27 -4.54
C VAL A 285 -22.26 27.38 -4.35
N LYS A 286 -22.91 26.35 -3.77
CA LYS A 286 -24.35 26.38 -3.45
C LYS A 286 -24.70 27.52 -2.49
N GLU A 287 -23.90 27.73 -1.46
CA GLU A 287 -24.10 28.83 -0.51
C GLU A 287 -23.92 30.20 -1.17
N LEU A 288 -22.90 30.37 -2.02
CA LEU A 288 -22.72 31.60 -2.79
C LEU A 288 -23.90 31.88 -3.72
N ASN A 289 -24.41 30.86 -4.41
CA ASN A 289 -25.61 30.96 -5.24
C ASN A 289 -26.84 31.43 -4.42
N GLY A 290 -27.01 30.89 -3.21
CA GLY A 290 -28.07 31.29 -2.26
C GLY A 290 -27.92 32.73 -1.76
N LEU A 291 -26.68 33.23 -1.68
CA LEU A 291 -26.37 34.62 -1.38
C LEU A 291 -26.43 35.54 -2.61
N GLY A 292 -26.84 35.04 -3.78
CA GLY A 292 -27.00 35.82 -5.00
C GLY A 292 -25.73 35.99 -5.83
N TYR A 293 -24.62 35.36 -5.44
CA TYR A 293 -23.38 35.30 -6.22
C TYR A 293 -23.42 34.08 -7.13
N LYS A 294 -24.05 34.24 -8.29
CA LYS A 294 -24.27 33.16 -9.26
C LYS A 294 -23.28 33.24 -10.43
N ASN A 295 -23.00 32.10 -11.05
CA ASN A 295 -22.17 31.99 -12.27
C ASN A 295 -20.77 32.59 -12.11
N LEU A 296 -20.19 32.51 -10.90
CA LEU A 296 -18.81 32.91 -10.68
C LEU A 296 -17.88 31.99 -11.45
N ASP A 297 -16.82 32.53 -12.06
CA ASP A 297 -15.81 31.68 -12.69
C ASP A 297 -14.96 30.95 -11.62
N ILE A 298 -14.17 29.97 -12.07
CA ILE A 298 -13.31 29.21 -11.15
C ILE A 298 -12.23 30.08 -10.52
N ALA A 299 -11.74 31.10 -11.23
CA ALA A 299 -10.69 31.98 -10.73
C ALA A 299 -11.19 32.79 -9.52
N ASP A 300 -12.42 33.29 -9.58
CA ASP A 300 -13.11 34.00 -8.51
C ASP A 300 -13.36 33.08 -7.31
N LEU A 301 -13.90 31.88 -7.54
CA LEU A 301 -14.11 30.91 -6.46
C LEU A 301 -12.82 30.59 -5.72
N VAL A 302 -11.74 30.36 -6.46
CA VAL A 302 -10.41 30.10 -5.89
C VAL A 302 -9.89 31.33 -5.15
N LYS A 303 -10.00 32.53 -5.73
CA LYS A 303 -9.56 33.79 -5.10
C LYS A 303 -10.31 34.06 -3.80
N MET A 304 -11.62 33.82 -3.77
CA MET A 304 -12.44 33.91 -2.56
C MET A 304 -11.93 32.95 -1.48
N ARG A 305 -11.62 31.70 -1.82
CA ARG A 305 -11.05 30.74 -0.87
C ARG A 305 -9.68 31.15 -0.36
N ILE A 306 -8.77 31.60 -1.24
CA ILE A 306 -7.43 32.06 -0.87
C ILE A 306 -7.48 33.22 0.14
N HIS A 307 -8.38 34.18 -0.08
CA HIS A 307 -8.49 35.37 0.78
C HIS A 307 -9.51 35.18 1.93
N GLY A 308 -10.07 33.98 2.11
CA GLY A 308 -10.99 33.67 3.20
C GLY A 308 -12.33 34.42 3.12
N VAL A 309 -12.82 34.70 1.91
CA VAL A 309 -14.19 35.19 1.70
C VAL A 309 -15.16 34.02 1.91
N THR A 310 -15.76 33.95 3.10
CA THR A 310 -16.73 32.89 3.46
C THR A 310 -18.17 33.34 3.24
N PRO A 311 -19.13 32.41 3.09
CA PRO A 311 -20.56 32.74 3.05
C PRO A 311 -21.02 33.51 4.31
N ASP A 312 -20.50 33.15 5.48
CA ASP A 312 -20.77 33.86 6.74
C ASP A 312 -20.31 35.32 6.69
N PHE A 313 -19.08 35.56 6.21
CA PHE A 313 -18.55 36.92 6.02
C PHE A 313 -19.45 37.74 5.09
N ILE A 314 -19.90 37.14 3.98
CA ILE A 314 -20.82 37.81 3.05
C ILE A 314 -22.15 38.15 3.73
N ARG A 315 -22.72 37.24 4.54
CA ARG A 315 -23.96 37.51 5.31
C ARG A 315 -23.77 38.66 6.28
N GLN A 316 -22.68 38.67 7.04
CA GLN A 316 -22.36 39.74 7.99
C GLN A 316 -22.21 41.10 7.28
N MET A 317 -21.54 41.15 6.13
CA MET A 317 -21.42 42.38 5.34
C MET A 317 -22.77 42.87 4.82
N LYS A 318 -23.64 41.95 4.38
CA LYS A 318 -25.02 42.29 3.98
C LYS A 318 -25.84 42.86 5.14
N GLU A 319 -25.71 42.29 6.35
CA GLU A 319 -26.39 42.79 7.55
C GLU A 319 -26.01 44.23 7.89
N VAL A 320 -24.74 44.59 7.68
CA VAL A 320 -24.27 45.97 7.88
C VAL A 320 -24.46 46.86 6.65
N GLY A 321 -25.18 46.39 5.62
CA GLY A 321 -25.66 47.18 4.49
C GLY A 321 -24.80 47.12 3.23
N TYR A 322 -23.80 46.24 3.15
CA TYR A 322 -22.89 46.14 2.00
C TYR A 322 -23.13 44.86 1.20
N THR A 323 -23.76 45.02 0.03
CA THR A 323 -23.79 43.99 -1.03
C THR A 323 -22.89 44.44 -2.17
N VAL A 324 -21.73 43.82 -2.33
CA VAL A 324 -20.68 44.24 -3.27
C VAL A 324 -20.23 43.08 -4.16
N ARG A 325 -19.55 43.37 -5.27
CA ARG A 325 -18.99 42.34 -6.16
C ARG A 325 -17.87 41.55 -5.49
N VAL A 326 -17.54 40.38 -6.05
CA VAL A 326 -16.52 39.45 -5.51
C VAL A 326 -15.16 40.13 -5.32
N GLU A 327 -14.73 40.95 -6.27
CA GLU A 327 -13.46 41.67 -6.20
C GLU A 327 -13.40 42.56 -4.97
N LYS A 328 -14.52 43.18 -4.61
CA LYS A 328 -14.61 44.03 -3.42
C LYS A 328 -14.67 43.22 -2.13
N LEU A 329 -15.36 42.08 -2.11
CA LEU A 329 -15.32 41.15 -0.97
C LEU A 329 -13.90 40.66 -0.69
N VAL A 330 -13.14 40.36 -1.76
CA VAL A 330 -11.73 39.98 -1.66
C VAL A 330 -10.90 41.13 -1.12
N GLN A 331 -11.07 42.35 -1.63
CA GLN A 331 -10.37 43.54 -1.09
C GLN A 331 -10.71 43.78 0.38
N PHE A 332 -11.97 43.61 0.78
CA PHE A 332 -12.35 43.71 2.19
C PHE A 332 -11.55 42.73 3.04
N ARG A 333 -11.43 41.46 2.63
CA ARG A 333 -10.61 40.48 3.36
C ARG A 333 -9.13 40.82 3.37
N ILE A 334 -8.56 41.27 2.25
CA ILE A 334 -7.14 41.65 2.16
C ILE A 334 -6.82 42.83 3.09
N HIS A 335 -7.72 43.81 3.16
CA HIS A 335 -7.52 45.01 3.96
C HIS A 335 -8.17 44.94 5.33
N GLY A 336 -8.73 43.80 5.74
CA GLY A 336 -9.35 43.60 7.05
C GLY A 336 -10.65 44.40 7.29
N VAL A 337 -11.38 44.77 6.24
CA VAL A 337 -12.72 45.34 6.36
C VAL A 337 -13.70 44.22 6.72
N ASP A 338 -14.31 44.31 7.89
CA ASP A 338 -15.33 43.39 8.39
C ASP A 338 -16.55 44.14 8.94
N ALA A 339 -17.57 43.39 9.34
CA ALA A 339 -18.81 43.96 9.85
C ALA A 339 -18.60 44.73 11.16
N ASP A 340 -17.60 44.35 11.97
CA ASP A 340 -17.30 45.03 13.24
C ASP A 340 -16.70 46.41 12.99
N LEU A 341 -15.75 46.54 12.06
CA LEU A 341 -15.24 47.83 11.61
C LEU A 341 -16.39 48.75 11.14
N VAL A 342 -17.32 48.21 10.34
CA VAL A 342 -18.47 48.98 9.84
C VAL A 342 -19.37 49.43 10.99
N ARG A 343 -19.66 48.57 11.97
CA ARG A 343 -20.47 48.90 13.16
C ARG A 343 -19.79 49.99 13.99
N ASP A 344 -18.48 49.90 14.21
CA ASP A 344 -17.70 50.88 14.96
C ASP A 344 -17.71 52.26 14.29
N LEU A 345 -17.56 52.31 12.96
CA LEU A 345 -17.62 53.57 12.22
C LEU A 345 -19.01 54.21 12.30
N LYS A 346 -20.07 53.41 12.18
CA LYS A 346 -21.45 53.90 12.37
C LYS A 346 -21.67 54.43 13.78
N ALA A 347 -21.17 53.73 14.81
CA ALA A 347 -21.26 54.16 16.21
C ALA A 347 -20.52 55.48 16.47
N ARG A 348 -19.46 55.76 15.70
CA ARG A 348 -18.70 57.02 15.74
C ARG A 348 -19.29 58.13 14.87
N GLY A 349 -20.44 57.90 14.25
CA GLY A 349 -21.18 58.91 13.50
C GLY A 349 -20.80 59.02 12.02
N PHE A 350 -19.93 58.15 11.50
CA PHE A 350 -19.72 58.06 10.05
C PHE A 350 -20.97 57.47 9.38
N LYS A 351 -21.47 58.15 8.33
CA LYS A 351 -22.66 57.76 7.56
C LYS A 351 -22.31 57.65 6.08
N ASP A 352 -23.07 56.83 5.36
CA ASP A 352 -23.04 56.73 3.89
C ASP A 352 -21.65 56.43 3.29
N LEU A 353 -20.79 55.72 4.03
CA LEU A 353 -19.47 55.30 3.56
C LEU A 353 -19.62 54.34 2.37
N SER A 354 -18.97 54.64 1.25
CA SER A 354 -18.87 53.71 0.13
C SER A 354 -18.00 52.50 0.50
N ALA A 355 -18.06 51.45 -0.31
CA ALA A 355 -17.15 50.31 -0.14
C ALA A 355 -15.67 50.71 -0.31
N ASP A 356 -15.38 51.71 -1.15
CA ASP A 356 -14.03 52.23 -1.32
C ASP A 356 -13.56 53.01 -0.10
N ASP A 357 -14.45 53.80 0.52
CA ASP A 357 -14.14 54.53 1.75
C ASP A 357 -13.80 53.57 2.90
N LEU A 358 -14.48 52.42 3.00
CA LEU A 358 -14.16 51.42 4.01
C LEU A 358 -12.76 50.81 3.81
N VAL A 359 -12.39 50.53 2.56
CA VAL A 359 -11.05 50.01 2.24
C VAL A 359 -10.00 51.06 2.54
N ASP A 360 -10.18 52.29 2.07
CA ASP A 360 -9.25 53.38 2.29
C ASP A 360 -9.09 53.68 3.80
N PHE A 361 -10.20 53.74 4.53
CA PHE A 361 -10.20 53.89 5.98
C PHE A 361 -9.45 52.73 6.66
N SER A 362 -9.63 51.51 6.19
CA SER A 362 -8.95 50.37 6.80
C SER A 362 -7.43 50.41 6.60
N ILE A 363 -6.96 50.92 5.45
CA ILE A 363 -5.53 51.05 5.12
C ILE A 363 -4.90 52.27 5.82
N HIS A 364 -5.54 53.43 5.73
CA HIS A 364 -4.96 54.72 6.14
C HIS A 364 -5.58 55.29 7.43
N GLY A 365 -6.82 54.90 7.73
CA GLY A 365 -7.68 55.52 8.74
C GLY A 365 -7.64 54.88 10.13
N ARG A 366 -7.30 53.59 10.27
CA ARG A 366 -7.32 52.90 11.59
C ARG A 366 -6.46 53.57 12.66
N ARG A 367 -5.39 54.27 12.29
CA ARG A 367 -4.54 55.01 13.24
C ARG A 367 -5.30 56.08 14.02
N TRP A 368 -6.41 56.60 13.46
CA TRP A 368 -7.27 57.61 14.08
C TRP A 368 -8.36 56.99 14.98
N LEU A 369 -8.47 55.66 15.05
CA LEU A 369 -9.36 54.96 15.99
C LEU A 369 -8.73 54.70 17.36
N ARG A 370 -7.39 54.78 17.48
CA ARG A 370 -6.70 54.67 18.77
C ARG A 370 -7.12 55.87 19.64
N LYS A 371 -7.74 55.59 20.79
CA LYS A 371 -7.98 56.63 21.79
C LYS A 371 -6.64 57.29 22.11
N ALA A 372 -6.59 58.62 22.12
CA ALA A 372 -5.54 59.32 22.84
C ALA A 372 -5.62 58.80 24.29
N GLU A 373 -4.53 58.21 24.78
CA GLU A 373 -4.41 57.76 26.18
C GLU A 373 -4.55 58.92 27.16
#